data_AF-A0A7S0NT39-F1
#
_entry.id   AF-A0A7S0NT39-F1
#
_cell.length_a   1.000
_cell.length_b   1.000
_cell.length_c   1.000
_cell.angle_alpha   90.00
_cell.angle_beta   90.00
_cell.angle_gamma   90.00
#
_symmetry.space_group_name_H-M   'P 1'
#
loop_
_entity.id
_entity.type
_entity.pdbx_description
1 polymer ?
#
loop_
_entity_poly.entity_id
_entity_poly.type
_entity_poly.pdbx_seq_one_letter_code
_entity_poly.pdbx_strand_id
1 'polypeptide(L)'
;VQHGKVLEVAREELLEECDYTREADNTRRFKLLLADYPEFSVPAVAPQLSSSRVLATEWMAGLPVDEAAARERMSSSERDRIGARLLWLSLTELFTFRFMQTDPNWSNFLYEPRTGQLSLIDFGACRSYDAHFADTYLQLVRACAEGHAKRDEILHHSHTLAFLTGEEDAVM
;
A
#
# COMPACT_ATOMS: atom_id res chain seq x y z
N VAL A 1 0.72 0.02 30.74
CA VAL A 1 0.87 1.24 29.90
C VAL A 1 0.83 0.93 28.40
N GLN A 2 1.33 -0.23 27.93
CA GLN A 2 1.35 -0.62 26.50
C GLN A 2 -0.02 -0.94 25.86
N HIS A 3 -1.00 -1.43 26.64
CA HIS A 3 -2.33 -1.83 26.14
C HIS A 3 -3.22 -0.65 25.70
N GLY A 4 -3.03 0.55 26.26
CA GLY A 4 -3.85 1.71 25.93
C GLY A 4 -3.60 2.23 24.51
N LYS A 5 -2.34 2.25 24.09
CA LYS A 5 -1.94 2.74 22.76
C LYS A 5 -2.41 1.82 21.64
N VAL A 6 -2.45 0.51 21.87
CA VAL A 6 -2.99 -0.47 20.91
C VAL A 6 -4.51 -0.31 20.75
N LEU A 7 -5.24 -0.08 21.85
CA LEU A 7 -6.69 0.15 21.81
C LEU A 7 -7.05 1.47 21.13
N GLU A 8 -6.26 2.53 21.34
CA GLU A 8 -6.45 3.81 20.66
C GLU A 8 -6.24 3.68 19.15
N VAL A 9 -5.13 3.09 18.72
CA VAL A 9 -4.84 2.86 17.29
C VAL A 9 -5.92 1.99 16.65
N ALA A 10 -6.28 0.87 17.28
CA ALA A 10 -7.34 -0.01 16.75
C ALA A 10 -8.70 0.70 16.62
N ARG A 11 -9.04 1.60 17.56
CA ARG A 11 -10.27 2.39 17.49
C ARG A 11 -10.23 3.41 16.36
N GLU A 12 -9.09 4.06 16.15
CA GLU A 12 -8.90 5.01 15.04
C GLU A 12 -9.01 4.30 13.70
N GLU A 13 -8.29 3.19 13.50
CA GLU A 13 -8.38 2.36 12.29
C GLU A 13 -9.82 1.90 12.01
N LEU A 14 -10.56 1.43 13.02
CA LEU A 14 -11.97 1.03 12.85
C LEU A 14 -12.90 2.18 12.42
N LEU A 15 -12.66 3.39 12.92
CA LEU A 15 -13.45 4.57 12.52
C LEU A 15 -13.09 5.01 11.10
N GLU A 16 -11.81 4.91 10.76
CA GLU A 16 -11.29 5.16 9.42
C GLU A 16 -11.87 4.18 8.38
N GLU A 17 -12.00 2.90 8.72
CA GLU A 17 -12.63 1.86 7.88
C GLU A 17 -14.13 2.09 7.63
N CYS A 18 -14.81 2.87 8.47
CA CYS A 18 -16.23 3.17 8.34
C CYS A 18 -16.54 4.40 7.47
N ASP A 19 -15.52 5.16 7.04
CA ASP A 19 -15.72 6.38 6.24
C ASP A 19 -15.62 6.09 4.73
N TYR A 20 -16.74 5.61 4.17
CA TYR A 20 -16.85 5.35 2.73
C TYR A 20 -16.83 6.60 1.85
N THR A 21 -17.02 7.80 2.43
CA THR A 21 -16.84 9.04 1.66
C THR A 21 -15.36 9.27 1.40
N ARG A 22 -14.55 9.09 2.45
CA ARG A 22 -13.09 9.16 2.35
C ARG A 22 -12.54 8.09 1.43
N GLU A 23 -13.01 6.85 1.55
CA GLU A 23 -12.61 5.77 0.65
C GLU A 23 -12.95 6.10 -0.81
N ALA A 24 -14.16 6.60 -1.09
CA ALA A 24 -14.54 7.01 -2.44
C ALA A 24 -13.60 8.09 -3.02
N ASP A 25 -13.17 9.05 -2.21
CA ASP A 25 -12.23 10.09 -2.62
C ASP A 25 -10.82 9.54 -2.85
N ASN A 26 -10.38 8.60 -2.00
CA ASN A 26 -9.13 7.87 -2.19
C ASN A 26 -9.15 7.06 -3.48
N THR A 27 -10.23 6.33 -3.78
CA THR A 27 -10.40 5.60 -5.04
C THR A 27 -10.30 6.53 -6.25
N ARG A 28 -10.97 7.69 -6.22
CA ARG A 28 -10.87 8.69 -7.32
C ARG A 28 -9.44 9.19 -7.48
N ARG A 29 -8.76 9.49 -6.37
CA ARG A 29 -7.37 9.96 -6.39
C ARG A 29 -6.43 8.89 -6.97
N PHE A 30 -6.55 7.64 -6.53
CA PHE A 30 -5.76 6.53 -7.06
C PHE A 30 -6.02 6.28 -8.54
N LYS A 31 -7.29 6.39 -8.98
CA LYS A 31 -7.64 6.27 -10.41
C LYS A 31 -6.93 7.32 -11.26
N LEU A 32 -6.73 8.54 -10.74
CA LEU A 32 -5.96 9.58 -11.42
C LEU A 32 -4.45 9.32 -11.37
N LEU A 33 -3.92 8.92 -10.21
CA LEU A 33 -2.50 8.62 -10.04
C LEU A 33 -2.04 7.46 -10.93
N LEU A 34 -2.91 6.47 -11.14
CA LEU A 34 -2.63 5.28 -11.95
C LEU A 34 -3.06 5.40 -13.42
N ALA A 35 -3.54 6.57 -13.86
CA ALA A 35 -4.09 6.74 -15.21
C ALA A 35 -3.09 6.45 -16.34
N ASP A 36 -1.80 6.74 -16.11
CA ASP A 36 -0.72 6.54 -17.07
C ASP A 36 -0.07 5.14 -17.00
N TYR A 37 -0.59 4.25 -16.14
CA TYR A 37 -0.02 2.93 -15.88
C TYR A 37 -1.01 1.82 -16.26
N PRO A 38 -1.04 1.40 -17.55
CA PRO A 38 -2.06 0.49 -18.08
C PRO A 38 -2.02 -0.92 -17.47
N GLU A 39 -0.94 -1.29 -16.78
CA GLU A 39 -0.84 -2.51 -15.98
C GLU A 39 -1.73 -2.53 -14.73
N PHE A 40 -2.16 -1.35 -14.25
CA PHE A 40 -3.04 -1.20 -13.10
C PHE A 40 -4.41 -0.67 -13.53
N SER A 41 -5.43 -1.01 -12.76
CA SER A 41 -6.76 -0.45 -12.93
C SER A 41 -7.41 -0.16 -11.58
N VAL A 42 -8.21 0.90 -11.55
CA VAL A 42 -8.94 1.33 -10.35
C VAL A 42 -10.39 1.55 -10.78
N PRO A 43 -11.37 0.98 -10.06
CA PRO A 43 -12.77 1.08 -10.47
C PRO A 43 -13.25 2.54 -10.42
N ALA A 44 -14.14 2.92 -11.33
CA ALA A 44 -14.84 4.20 -11.19
C ALA A 44 -15.82 4.14 -10.02
N VAL A 45 -15.80 5.13 -9.12
CA VAL A 45 -16.87 5.27 -8.12
C VAL A 45 -18.17 5.66 -8.80
N ALA A 46 -19.28 5.02 -8.44
CA ALA A 46 -20.63 5.35 -8.89
C ALA A 46 -21.31 6.27 -7.85
N PRO A 47 -21.25 7.62 -7.99
CA PRO A 47 -21.67 8.52 -6.92
C PRO A 47 -23.17 8.45 -6.66
N GLN A 48 -23.96 8.18 -7.70
CA GLN A 48 -25.42 8.06 -7.63
C GLN A 48 -25.88 6.85 -6.79
N LEU A 49 -25.00 5.86 -6.60
CA LEU A 49 -25.25 4.64 -5.84
C LEU A 49 -24.46 4.61 -4.52
N SER A 50 -23.70 5.67 -4.23
CA SER A 50 -22.84 5.76 -3.05
C SER A 50 -23.42 6.73 -2.03
N SER A 51 -23.10 6.51 -0.76
CA SER A 51 -23.47 7.35 0.38
C SER A 51 -22.42 7.22 1.49
N SER A 52 -22.61 7.89 2.62
CA SER A 52 -21.74 7.75 3.79
C SER A 52 -21.65 6.33 4.38
N ARG A 53 -22.52 5.41 3.96
CA ARG A 53 -22.60 4.03 4.49
C ARG A 53 -22.62 2.96 3.41
N VAL A 54 -22.58 3.35 2.15
CA VAL A 54 -22.53 2.42 1.01
C VAL A 54 -21.57 2.99 -0.02
N LEU A 55 -20.53 2.24 -0.38
CA LEU A 55 -19.67 2.56 -1.51
C LEU A 55 -20.04 1.64 -2.68
N ALA A 56 -20.34 2.23 -3.82
CA ALA A 56 -20.60 1.50 -5.06
C ALA A 56 -19.58 1.91 -6.12
N THR A 57 -18.95 0.92 -6.75
CA THR A 57 -17.94 1.13 -7.79
C THR A 57 -18.24 0.31 -9.03
N GLU A 58 -17.53 0.62 -10.12
CA GLU A 58 -17.40 -0.25 -11.29
C GLU A 58 -16.99 -1.65 -10.85
N TRP A 59 -17.59 -2.66 -11.49
CA TRP A 59 -17.25 -4.05 -11.24
C TRP A 59 -15.90 -4.38 -11.89
N MET A 60 -14.97 -4.90 -11.09
CA MET A 60 -13.66 -5.34 -11.55
C MET A 60 -13.63 -6.86 -11.70
N ALA A 61 -13.24 -7.33 -12.89
CA ALA A 61 -13.04 -8.76 -13.13
C ALA A 61 -11.64 -9.19 -12.70
N GLY A 62 -11.52 -10.43 -12.22
CA GLY A 62 -10.23 -11.02 -11.86
C GLY A 62 -10.36 -12.00 -10.69
N LEU A 63 -9.21 -12.52 -10.29
CA LEU A 63 -9.05 -13.36 -9.11
C LEU A 63 -8.17 -12.64 -8.10
N PRO A 64 -8.44 -12.74 -6.78
CA PRO A 64 -7.48 -12.33 -5.75
C PRO A 64 -6.07 -12.83 -6.07
N VAL A 65 -5.07 -11.98 -5.93
CA VAL A 65 -3.70 -12.29 -6.42
C VAL A 65 -3.08 -13.48 -5.70
N ASP A 66 -3.40 -13.66 -4.42
CA ASP A 66 -3.00 -14.79 -3.58
C ASP A 66 -3.65 -16.10 -4.07
N GLU A 67 -4.96 -16.09 -4.37
CA GLU A 67 -5.63 -17.21 -5.00
C GLU A 67 -5.06 -17.52 -6.39
N ALA A 68 -4.78 -16.48 -7.18
CA ALA A 68 -4.24 -16.63 -8.53
C ALA A 68 -2.84 -17.28 -8.47
N ALA A 69 -2.01 -16.87 -7.51
CA ALA A 69 -0.68 -17.43 -7.29
C ALA A 69 -0.72 -18.89 -6.78
N ALA A 70 -1.71 -19.23 -5.94
CA ALA A 70 -1.89 -20.57 -5.37
C ALA A 70 -2.40 -21.59 -6.41
N ARG A 71 -3.01 -21.14 -7.51
CA ARG A 71 -3.44 -22.05 -8.58
C ARG A 71 -2.23 -22.55 -9.37
N GLU A 72 -2.08 -23.86 -9.48
CA GLU A 72 -1.00 -24.56 -10.22
C GLU A 72 -0.84 -24.16 -11.70
N ARG A 73 -1.76 -23.35 -12.23
CA ARG A 73 -1.77 -22.87 -13.62
C ARG A 73 -1.02 -21.56 -13.83
N MET A 74 -0.63 -20.83 -12.79
CA MET A 74 0.17 -19.62 -12.96
C MET A 74 1.65 -19.99 -13.19
N SER A 75 2.22 -19.51 -14.30
CA SER A 75 3.64 -19.73 -14.58
C SER A 75 4.52 -18.92 -13.62
N SER A 76 5.76 -19.38 -13.38
CA SER A 76 6.70 -18.62 -12.54
C SER A 76 7.01 -17.24 -13.10
N SER A 77 7.14 -17.11 -14.42
CA SER A 77 7.32 -15.81 -15.08
C SER A 77 6.18 -14.85 -14.80
N GLU A 78 4.95 -15.35 -14.74
CA GLU A 78 3.78 -14.52 -14.43
C GLU A 78 3.74 -14.08 -12.97
N ARG A 79 4.13 -14.97 -12.04
CA ARG A 79 4.31 -14.64 -10.62
C ARG A 79 5.38 -13.57 -10.44
N ASP A 80 6.52 -13.72 -11.09
CA ASP A 80 7.62 -12.75 -11.02
C ASP A 80 7.18 -11.38 -11.55
N ARG A 81 6.43 -11.36 -12.66
CA ARG A 81 5.86 -10.13 -13.23
C ARG A 81 4.88 -9.45 -12.27
N ILE A 82 3.99 -10.21 -11.63
CA ILE A 82 3.03 -9.68 -10.65
C ILE A 82 3.78 -9.12 -9.44
N GLY A 83 4.72 -9.88 -8.87
CA GLY A 83 5.51 -9.46 -7.72
C GLY A 83 6.32 -8.20 -8.01
N ALA A 84 6.97 -8.12 -9.18
CA ALA A 84 7.71 -6.95 -9.61
C ALA A 84 6.81 -5.70 -9.73
N ARG A 85 5.57 -5.86 -10.21
CA ARG A 85 4.60 -4.77 -10.33
C ARG A 85 4.07 -4.31 -8.98
N LEU A 86 3.74 -5.24 -8.09
CA LEU A 86 3.31 -4.90 -6.73
C LEU A 86 4.41 -4.16 -5.98
N LEU A 87 5.67 -4.62 -6.09
CA LEU A 87 6.81 -3.91 -5.53
C LEU A 87 6.98 -2.52 -6.14
N TRP A 88 6.91 -2.41 -7.47
CA TRP A 88 6.98 -1.12 -8.17
C TRP A 88 5.88 -0.18 -7.69
N LEU A 89 4.65 -0.68 -7.52
CA LEU A 89 3.51 0.10 -7.05
C LEU A 89 3.76 0.61 -5.64
N SER A 90 4.14 -0.26 -4.69
CA SER A 90 4.42 0.14 -3.31
C SER A 90 5.53 1.20 -3.22
N LEU A 91 6.61 1.06 -4.02
CA LEU A 91 7.68 2.06 -4.08
C LEU A 91 7.18 3.39 -4.67
N THR A 92 6.34 3.33 -5.70
CA THR A 92 5.79 4.52 -6.37
C THR A 92 4.80 5.24 -5.47
N GLU A 93 3.92 4.51 -4.80
CA GLU A 93 2.98 5.05 -3.81
C GLU A 93 3.70 5.83 -2.71
N LEU A 94 4.77 5.25 -2.16
CA LEU A 94 5.48 5.83 -1.03
C LEU A 94 6.40 7.00 -1.45
N PHE A 95 7.19 6.82 -2.50
CA PHE A 95 8.26 7.76 -2.85
C PHE A 95 7.90 8.76 -3.96
N THR A 96 6.93 8.42 -4.81
CA THR A 96 6.50 9.29 -5.92
C THR A 96 5.17 9.98 -5.59
N PHE A 97 4.13 9.19 -5.31
CA PHE A 97 2.81 9.74 -5.01
C PHE A 97 2.74 10.33 -3.60
N ARG A 98 3.59 9.81 -2.69
CA ARG A 98 3.55 10.07 -1.25
C ARG A 98 2.15 9.87 -0.68
N PHE A 99 1.46 8.90 -1.26
CA PHE A 99 0.10 8.51 -0.97
C PHE A 99 0.00 7.02 -1.23
N MET A 100 -0.17 6.25 -0.16
CA MET A 100 -0.01 4.81 -0.18
C MET A 100 -1.24 4.13 0.40
N GLN A 101 -1.60 3.00 -0.19
CA GLN A 101 -2.55 2.06 0.38
C GLN A 101 -1.77 1.17 1.36
N THR A 102 -2.09 1.27 2.64
CA THR A 102 -1.30 0.65 3.73
C THR A 102 -1.84 -0.68 4.20
N ASP A 103 -3.01 -1.11 3.71
CA ASP A 103 -3.59 -2.40 4.09
C ASP A 103 -2.85 -3.56 3.38
N PRO A 104 -2.26 -4.51 4.13
CA PRO A 104 -1.49 -5.61 3.56
C PRO A 104 -2.35 -6.72 2.92
N ASN A 105 -3.67 -6.56 2.84
CA ASN A 105 -4.56 -7.59 2.33
C ASN A 105 -4.45 -7.80 0.80
N TRP A 106 -3.87 -8.93 0.41
CA TRP A 106 -3.71 -9.32 -0.99
C TRP A 106 -5.03 -9.55 -1.74
N SER A 107 -6.15 -9.79 -1.04
CA SER A 107 -7.46 -9.93 -1.71
C SER A 107 -7.94 -8.64 -2.38
N ASN A 108 -7.35 -7.50 -2.02
CA ASN A 108 -7.67 -6.19 -2.59
C ASN A 108 -7.02 -5.96 -3.97
N PHE A 109 -6.21 -6.90 -4.42
CA PHE A 109 -5.57 -6.90 -5.73
C PHE A 109 -6.14 -8.04 -6.58
N LEU A 110 -6.92 -7.69 -7.60
CA LEU A 110 -7.49 -8.65 -8.53
C LEU A 110 -6.62 -8.78 -9.77
N TYR A 111 -6.16 -9.98 -10.04
CA TYR A 111 -5.46 -10.35 -11.25
C TYR A 111 -6.45 -10.79 -12.34
N GLU A 112 -6.46 -10.12 -13.50
CA GLU A 112 -7.23 -10.55 -14.68
C GLU A 112 -6.29 -11.27 -15.67
N PRO A 113 -6.35 -12.62 -15.79
CA PRO A 113 -5.41 -13.37 -16.60
C PRO A 113 -5.45 -13.05 -18.09
N ARG A 114 -6.59 -12.58 -18.62
CA ARG A 114 -6.72 -12.29 -20.06
C ARG A 114 -5.99 -11.03 -20.47
N THR A 115 -5.95 -10.02 -19.60
CA THR A 115 -5.29 -8.73 -19.86
C THR A 115 -3.95 -8.63 -19.15
N GLY A 116 -3.73 -9.46 -18.13
CA GLY A 116 -2.59 -9.40 -17.24
C GLY A 116 -2.57 -8.13 -16.38
N GLN A 117 -3.71 -7.45 -16.19
CA GLN A 117 -3.84 -6.26 -15.35
C GLN A 117 -4.03 -6.63 -13.87
N LEU A 118 -3.62 -5.71 -13.00
CA LEU A 118 -3.86 -5.75 -11.55
C LEU A 118 -4.86 -4.66 -11.19
N SER A 119 -6.06 -5.05 -10.77
CA SER A 119 -7.10 -4.13 -10.33
C SER A 119 -6.98 -3.93 -8.81
N LEU A 120 -6.89 -2.68 -8.38
CA LEU A 120 -6.95 -2.31 -6.97
C LEU A 120 -8.39 -1.94 -6.62
N ILE A 121 -8.95 -2.57 -5.59
CA ILE A 121 -10.39 -2.43 -5.27
C ILE A 121 -10.70 -1.86 -3.89
N ASP A 122 -9.72 -1.78 -2.99
CA ASP A 122 -9.90 -1.27 -1.63
C ASP A 122 -8.96 -0.08 -1.40
N PHE A 123 -9.53 1.02 -0.93
CA PHE A 123 -8.80 2.25 -0.64
C PHE A 123 -9.17 2.83 0.75
N GLY A 124 -9.71 1.99 1.63
CA GLY A 124 -10.12 2.38 2.98
C GLY A 124 -8.94 2.87 3.81
N ALA A 125 -7.83 2.13 3.73
CA ALA A 125 -6.58 2.43 4.44
C ALA A 125 -5.55 3.14 3.54
N CYS A 126 -5.83 4.38 3.12
CA CYS A 126 -4.84 5.20 2.40
C CYS A 126 -4.29 6.30 3.29
N ARG A 127 -2.96 6.50 3.25
CA ARG A 127 -2.26 7.54 4.03
C ARG A 127 -1.40 8.41 3.14
N SER A 128 -1.40 9.72 3.41
CA SER A 128 -0.46 10.67 2.80
C SER A 128 0.78 10.78 3.67
N TYR A 129 1.95 10.83 3.04
CA TYR A 129 3.23 11.03 3.71
C TYR A 129 3.80 12.38 3.31
N ASP A 130 4.38 13.09 4.26
CA ASP A 130 5.08 14.32 3.92
C ASP A 130 6.42 14.05 3.21
N ALA A 131 6.95 15.08 2.57
CA ALA A 131 8.21 14.99 1.82
C ALA A 131 9.38 14.58 2.71
N HIS A 132 9.43 15.09 3.94
CA HIS A 132 10.55 14.85 4.85
C HIS A 132 10.61 13.36 5.25
N PHE A 133 9.47 12.78 5.61
CA PHE A 133 9.36 11.36 5.91
C PHE A 133 9.74 10.51 4.70
N ALA A 134 9.10 10.73 3.54
CA ALA A 134 9.32 9.92 2.35
C ALA A 134 10.78 9.98 1.86
N ASP A 135 11.38 11.17 1.84
CA ASP A 135 12.74 11.36 1.36
C ASP A 135 13.77 10.76 2.34
N THR A 136 13.55 10.91 3.66
CA THR A 136 14.40 10.29 4.69
C THR A 136 14.29 8.77 4.66
N TYR A 137 13.08 8.24 4.46
CA TYR A 137 12.88 6.80 4.33
C TYR A 137 13.52 6.23 3.06
N LEU A 138 13.49 6.97 1.94
CA LEU A 138 14.21 6.58 0.73
C LEU A 138 15.73 6.52 0.95
N GLN A 139 16.28 7.47 1.71
CA GLN A 139 17.70 7.46 2.08
C GLN A 139 18.04 6.23 2.93
N LEU A 140 17.18 5.88 3.90
CA LEU A 140 17.33 4.66 4.69
C LEU A 140 17.33 3.41 3.81
N VAL A 141 16.35 3.27 2.90
CA VAL A 141 16.24 2.12 2.00
C VAL A 141 17.48 1.99 1.10
N ARG A 142 18.00 3.11 0.57
CA ARG A 142 19.24 3.12 -0.22
C ARG A 142 20.45 2.68 0.59
N ALA A 143 20.60 3.21 1.80
CA ALA A 143 21.69 2.84 2.70
C ALA A 143 21.64 1.33 3.04
N CYS A 144 20.44 0.78 3.29
CA CYS A 144 20.23 -0.66 3.49
C CYS A 144 20.63 -1.48 2.26
N ALA A 145 20.32 -1.02 1.05
CA ALA A 145 20.67 -1.71 -0.19
C ALA A 145 22.19 -1.74 -0.45
N GLU A 146 22.93 -0.74 0.01
CA GLU A 146 24.40 -0.67 -0.06
C GLU A 146 25.10 -1.49 1.04
N GLY A 147 24.35 -1.94 2.05
CA GLY A 147 24.80 -2.89 3.06
C GLY A 147 25.66 -2.28 4.18
N HIS A 148 26.48 -3.12 4.82
CA HIS A 148 27.16 -2.79 6.09
C HIS A 148 28.06 -1.55 6.04
N ALA A 149 28.55 -1.14 4.87
CA ALA A 149 29.37 0.05 4.70
C ALA A 149 28.61 1.35 5.08
N LYS A 150 27.28 1.31 5.13
CA LYS A 150 26.39 2.43 5.42
C LYS A 150 25.71 2.34 6.79
N ARG A 151 26.24 1.52 7.71
CA ARG A 151 25.62 1.28 9.03
C ARG A 151 25.27 2.56 9.79
N ASP A 152 26.18 3.54 9.81
CA ASP A 152 25.95 4.79 10.54
C ASP A 152 24.82 5.62 9.91
N GLU A 153 24.71 5.63 8.58
CA GLU A 153 23.62 6.28 7.84
C GLU A 153 22.28 5.56 8.11
N ILE A 154 22.28 4.22 8.13
CA ILE A 154 21.10 3.42 8.48
C ILE A 154 20.60 3.77 9.88
N LEU A 155 21.48 3.78 10.88
CA LEU A 155 21.11 4.14 12.26
C LEU A 155 20.61 5.58 12.34
N HIS A 156 21.32 6.52 11.71
CA HIS A 156 20.95 7.93 11.71
C HIS A 156 19.54 8.16 11.15
N HIS A 157 19.22 7.61 9.98
CA HIS A 157 17.89 7.75 9.39
C HIS A 157 16.83 6.98 10.19
N SER A 158 17.16 5.83 10.78
CA SER A 158 16.21 5.07 11.61
C SER A 158 15.82 5.81 12.89
N HIS A 159 16.75 6.53 13.52
CA HIS A 159 16.44 7.42 14.64
C HIS A 159 15.67 8.65 14.20
N THR A 160 16.03 9.25 13.06
CA THR A 160 15.33 10.42 12.51
C THR A 160 13.86 10.12 12.23
N LEU A 161 13.57 8.92 11.73
CA LEU A 161 12.21 8.42 11.49
C LEU A 161 11.53 7.86 12.74
N ALA A 162 12.20 7.88 13.90
CA ALA A 162 11.75 7.27 15.14
C ALA A 162 11.40 5.76 15.03
N PHE A 163 11.97 5.06 14.04
CA PHE A 163 11.91 3.60 13.98
C PHE A 163 12.79 2.95 15.05
N LEU A 164 13.85 3.65 15.45
CA LEU A 164 14.68 3.33 16.60
C LEU A 164 14.64 4.48 17.60
N THR A 165 14.47 4.13 18.86
CA THR A 165 14.40 5.01 20.03
C THR A 165 15.77 5.37 20.61
N GLY A 166 16.80 4.56 20.34
CA GLY A 166 18.13 4.71 20.94
C GLY A 166 18.33 3.92 22.24
N GLU A 167 17.29 3.20 22.70
CA GLU A 167 17.32 2.37 23.91
C GLU A 167 17.39 0.87 23.58
N GLU A 168 17.83 0.49 22.37
CA GLU A 168 17.73 -0.88 21.87
C GLU A 168 18.69 -1.93 22.47
N ASP A 169 19.53 -1.61 23.47
CA ASP A 169 20.40 -2.60 24.15
C ASP A 169 19.63 -3.32 25.28
N ALA A 170 19.55 -4.65 25.42
CA ALA A 170 20.45 -5.75 25.03
C ALA A 170 19.69 -7.09 24.79
N VAL A 171 18.69 -7.13 23.88
CA VAL A 171 17.93 -8.38 23.59
C VAL A 171 17.75 -8.65 22.08
N MET A 172 18.48 -7.97 21.20
CA MET A 172 18.63 -8.39 19.79
C MET A 172 19.96 -9.11 19.60
#